data_AF-D0LVC7-F1
#
_entry.id   AF-D0LVC7-F1
#
_cell.length_a   1.000
_cell.length_b   1.000
_cell.length_c   1.000
_cell.angle_alpha   90.00
_cell.angle_beta   90.00
_cell.angle_gamma   90.00
#
_symmetry.space_group_name_H-M   'P 1'
#
loop_
_entity.id
_entity.type
_entity.pdbx_description
1 polymer ?
#
loop_
_entity_poly.entity_id
_entity_poly.type
_entity_poly.pdbx_seq_one_letter_code
_entity_poly.pdbx_strand_id
1 'polypeptide(L)'
;MRPLAPRAGIALGAVLAASCAALASCGGGTPKDTMAPLPAPVTRATLAGPQCEVEETACRCREPGEDAGLPAPGFKRYELRLGPASNPLWAEVGDMVFYKSQERSEECYYFDLRPGEYPVRLRAESPRGFGARMSLSEYGDSARSWYDTFYFDCGSPGDCRDTDLEDWDLSVRERKGRLHDPCGSTKVRSLEWMHGRLQDQVHPDSLQLGFVLDVYRFIPEHPTGDPACADAN
;
A
#
# COMPACT_ATOMS: atom_id res chain seq x y z
N MET A 1 40.01 65.18 -38.40
CA MET A 1 40.44 65.68 -37.07
C MET A 1 40.05 64.63 -36.03
N ARG A 2 41.04 64.05 -35.32
CA ARG A 2 40.80 63.29 -34.07
C ARG A 2 40.55 64.30 -32.93
N PRO A 3 39.82 63.92 -31.86
CA PRO A 3 40.53 63.31 -30.73
C PRO A 3 39.87 62.02 -30.18
N LEU A 4 40.76 61.08 -29.82
CA LEU A 4 40.53 60.04 -28.82
C LEU A 4 40.80 60.61 -27.42
N ALA A 5 40.09 60.13 -26.39
CA ALA A 5 40.58 59.69 -25.05
C ALA A 5 39.38 59.46 -24.07
N PRO A 6 39.54 58.92 -22.84
CA PRO A 6 39.87 57.51 -22.54
C PRO A 6 39.08 56.93 -21.31
N ARG A 7 39.28 55.62 -21.03
CA ARG A 7 39.12 54.90 -19.73
C ARG A 7 37.68 54.80 -19.16
N ALA A 8 37.26 53.78 -18.40
CA ALA A 8 37.94 52.79 -17.57
C ALA A 8 37.10 51.50 -17.50
N GLY A 9 37.75 50.35 -17.32
CA GLY A 9 37.07 49.08 -17.06
C GLY A 9 36.63 48.93 -15.61
N ILE A 10 35.62 48.09 -15.40
CA ILE A 10 35.41 47.35 -14.15
C ILE A 10 35.00 45.92 -14.55
N ALA A 11 35.85 44.97 -14.19
CA ALA A 11 35.52 43.56 -14.06
C ALA A 11 35.06 43.32 -12.62
N LEU A 12 33.99 42.55 -12.43
CA LEU A 12 33.59 41.77 -11.24
C LEU A 12 32.23 41.15 -11.64
N GLY A 13 32.00 39.84 -11.75
CA GLY A 13 32.46 38.76 -10.89
C GLY A 13 31.37 38.44 -9.87
N ALA A 14 30.43 37.56 -10.20
CA ALA A 14 29.57 36.78 -9.29
C ALA A 14 28.46 36.09 -10.10
N VAL A 15 27.90 34.92 -9.78
CA VAL A 15 28.16 33.83 -8.83
C VAL A 15 27.29 32.68 -9.39
N LEU A 16 27.75 31.43 -9.24
CA LEU A 16 26.99 30.23 -9.55
C LEU A 16 25.58 30.25 -8.91
N ALA A 17 24.55 29.99 -9.70
CA ALA A 17 23.32 29.39 -9.19
C ALA A 17 23.30 27.94 -9.67
N ALA A 18 23.98 27.07 -8.93
CA ALA A 18 23.79 25.64 -9.00
C ALA A 18 22.34 25.35 -8.57
N SER A 19 21.46 25.06 -9.52
CA SER A 19 20.14 24.55 -9.23
C SER A 19 20.29 23.14 -8.66
N CYS A 20 20.32 23.05 -7.33
CA CYS A 20 19.99 21.82 -6.62
C CYS A 20 18.55 21.45 -6.96
N ALA A 21 18.37 20.65 -8.02
CA ALA A 21 17.19 19.82 -8.14
C ALA A 21 17.27 18.79 -7.02
N ALA A 22 16.58 19.09 -5.92
CA ALA A 22 16.28 18.12 -4.89
C ALA A 22 15.40 17.04 -5.55
N LEU A 23 16.03 15.95 -5.98
CA LEU A 23 15.34 14.68 -6.10
C LEU A 23 14.93 14.32 -4.68
N ALA A 24 13.63 14.43 -4.41
CA ALA A 24 13.01 13.86 -3.22
C ALA A 24 13.28 12.35 -3.24
N SER A 25 14.30 11.95 -2.50
CA SER A 25 14.56 10.56 -2.14
C SER A 25 13.58 10.20 -1.04
N CYS A 26 12.52 9.46 -1.39
CA CYS A 26 11.70 8.76 -0.41
C CYS A 26 11.92 7.27 -0.64
N GLY A 27 12.74 6.67 0.23
CA GLY A 27 13.22 5.29 0.15
C GLY A 27 14.61 5.16 0.75
N GLY A 28 14.81 5.70 1.95
CA GLY A 28 16.06 5.56 2.70
C GLY A 28 15.72 4.94 4.05
N GLY A 29 16.30 3.78 4.38
CA GLY A 29 16.07 3.08 5.63
C GLY A 29 16.26 4.00 6.83
N THR A 30 15.16 4.43 7.41
CA THR A 30 15.14 5.24 8.63
C THR A 30 15.44 4.33 9.83
N PRO A 31 16.21 4.78 10.84
CA PRO A 31 16.44 3.99 12.05
C PRO A 31 15.14 3.47 12.66
N LYS A 32 15.13 2.21 13.12
CA LYS A 32 13.98 1.52 13.73
C LYS A 32 13.26 2.35 14.81
N ASP A 33 14.00 3.24 15.50
CA ASP A 33 13.51 4.14 16.55
C ASP A 33 12.43 5.13 16.12
N THR A 34 12.17 5.32 14.81
CA THR A 34 11.07 6.18 14.34
C THR A 34 9.74 5.45 14.13
N MET A 35 9.71 4.12 14.18
CA MET A 35 8.48 3.35 13.95
C MET A 35 7.62 3.30 15.21
N ALA A 36 6.32 3.56 15.07
CA ALA A 36 5.37 3.45 16.17
C ALA A 36 5.30 2.00 16.69
N PRO A 37 5.02 1.76 17.99
CA PRO A 37 4.86 0.42 18.53
C PRO A 37 3.83 -0.40 17.75
N LEU A 38 4.07 -1.71 17.63
CA LEU A 38 3.12 -2.61 16.99
C LEU A 38 1.80 -2.66 17.77
N PRO A 39 0.65 -2.80 17.09
CA PRO A 39 -0.61 -3.09 17.75
C PRO A 39 -0.57 -4.41 18.51
N ALA A 40 -1.52 -4.60 19.44
CA ALA A 40 -1.72 -5.89 20.07
C ALA A 40 -1.98 -6.99 19.00
N PRO A 41 -1.50 -8.23 19.20
CA PRO A 41 -1.62 -9.33 18.24
C PRO A 41 -3.04 -9.93 18.27
N VAL A 42 -4.03 -9.12 17.91
CA VAL A 42 -5.45 -9.49 17.89
C VAL A 42 -6.20 -8.66 16.84
N THR A 43 -7.07 -9.32 16.07
CA THR A 43 -7.99 -8.64 15.17
C THR A 43 -9.04 -7.87 15.97
N ARG A 44 -9.14 -6.58 15.71
CA ARG A 44 -10.15 -5.65 16.22
C ARG A 44 -10.81 -4.96 15.03
N ALA A 45 -11.75 -5.65 14.41
CA ALA A 45 -12.49 -5.18 13.25
C ALA A 45 -13.91 -5.73 13.25
N THR A 46 -14.82 -5.04 12.56
CA THR A 46 -16.14 -5.59 12.25
C THR A 46 -16.05 -6.36 10.95
N LEU A 47 -16.00 -7.69 11.05
CA LEU A 47 -15.96 -8.58 9.89
C LEU A 47 -17.36 -8.69 9.25
N ALA A 48 -17.41 -8.83 7.94
CA ALA A 48 -18.66 -8.81 7.16
C ALA A 48 -18.65 -9.83 6.02
N GLY A 49 -19.79 -10.44 5.72
CA GLY A 49 -19.94 -11.36 4.59
C GLY A 49 -19.99 -12.84 4.99
N PRO A 50 -20.38 -13.71 4.05
CA PRO A 50 -20.65 -15.13 4.31
C PRO A 50 -19.39 -15.97 4.56
N GLN A 51 -18.20 -15.44 4.25
CA GLN A 51 -16.93 -16.11 4.50
C GLN A 51 -16.45 -16.02 5.95
N CYS A 52 -17.09 -15.18 6.76
CA CYS A 52 -16.73 -14.97 8.16
C CYS A 52 -17.72 -15.74 9.04
N GLU A 53 -17.22 -16.65 9.88
CA GLU A 53 -18.04 -17.31 10.88
C GLU A 53 -18.29 -16.39 12.09
N VAL A 54 -19.38 -16.64 12.81
CA VAL A 54 -19.73 -15.87 14.01
C VAL A 54 -18.67 -16.13 15.09
N GLU A 55 -18.16 -15.07 15.72
CA GLU A 55 -17.10 -15.09 16.75
C GLU A 55 -15.68 -15.37 16.25
N GLU A 56 -15.47 -15.59 14.95
CA GLU A 56 -14.12 -15.73 14.42
C GLU A 56 -13.38 -14.38 14.27
N THR A 57 -12.06 -14.44 14.39
CA THR A 57 -11.15 -13.28 14.25
C THR A 57 -10.52 -13.17 12.87
N ALA A 58 -10.84 -14.11 11.98
CA ALA A 58 -10.45 -14.18 10.58
C ALA A 58 -11.57 -14.82 9.76
N CYS A 59 -11.51 -14.74 8.44
CA CYS A 59 -12.49 -15.31 7.53
C CYS A 59 -11.82 -16.30 6.57
N ARG A 60 -12.61 -17.15 5.93
CA ARG A 60 -12.12 -18.02 4.84
C ARG A 60 -11.74 -17.18 3.63
N CYS A 61 -10.54 -17.37 3.10
CA CYS A 61 -10.13 -16.73 1.85
C CYS A 61 -11.02 -17.15 0.68
N ARG A 62 -11.34 -16.20 -0.21
CA ARG A 62 -12.19 -16.48 -1.37
C ARG A 62 -11.46 -17.38 -2.36
N GLU A 63 -12.21 -18.28 -2.96
CA GLU A 63 -11.80 -18.94 -4.19
C GLU A 63 -12.19 -18.08 -5.41
N PRO A 64 -11.47 -18.19 -6.54
CA PRO A 64 -11.83 -17.45 -7.75
C PRO A 64 -13.30 -17.67 -8.15
N GLY A 65 -14.03 -16.57 -8.36
CA GLY A 65 -15.44 -16.59 -8.75
C GLY A 65 -16.45 -16.67 -7.59
N GLU A 66 -16.00 -16.73 -6.34
CA GLU A 66 -16.91 -16.67 -5.19
C GLU A 66 -17.51 -15.27 -4.98
N ASP A 67 -18.80 -15.25 -4.62
CA ASP A 67 -19.54 -14.05 -4.23
C ASP A 67 -19.17 -13.65 -2.79
N ALA A 68 -19.00 -12.35 -2.55
CA ALA A 68 -18.68 -11.78 -1.24
C ALA A 68 -19.90 -11.60 -0.33
N GLY A 69 -21.10 -11.92 -0.82
CA GLY A 69 -22.36 -11.42 -0.29
C GLY A 69 -22.55 -9.93 -0.56
N LEU A 70 -23.78 -9.44 -0.39
CA LEU A 70 -24.06 -8.01 -0.55
C LEU A 70 -23.68 -7.21 0.72
N PRO A 71 -23.03 -6.05 0.59
CA PRO A 71 -22.87 -5.09 1.68
C PRO A 71 -24.20 -4.43 2.04
N ALA A 72 -24.26 -3.84 3.23
CA ALA A 72 -25.39 -3.01 3.62
C ALA A 72 -25.50 -1.76 2.72
N PRO A 73 -26.71 -1.19 2.53
CA PRO A 73 -26.89 0.00 1.70
C PRO A 73 -25.95 1.16 2.09
N GLY A 74 -25.22 1.69 1.10
CA GLY A 74 -24.26 2.77 1.28
C GLY A 74 -22.89 2.35 1.82
N PHE A 75 -22.63 1.04 1.88
CA PHE A 75 -21.31 0.47 2.13
C PHE A 75 -20.78 -0.24 0.89
N LYS A 76 -19.47 -0.49 0.88
CA LYS A 76 -18.74 -1.26 -0.11
C LYS A 76 -17.97 -2.36 0.60
N ARG A 77 -18.00 -3.57 0.05
CA ARG A 77 -17.31 -4.72 0.62
C ARG A 77 -15.88 -4.82 0.10
N TYR A 78 -14.97 -5.11 1.00
CA TYR A 78 -13.56 -5.35 0.71
C TYR A 78 -13.15 -6.72 1.21
N GLU A 79 -12.17 -7.29 0.52
CA GLU A 79 -11.35 -8.39 1.05
C GLU A 79 -9.92 -7.89 1.24
N LEU A 80 -9.40 -8.08 2.44
CA LEU A 80 -7.98 -7.94 2.77
C LEU A 80 -7.39 -9.32 2.97
N ARG A 81 -6.34 -9.65 2.23
CA ARG A 81 -5.51 -10.84 2.46
C ARG A 81 -4.16 -10.46 2.99
N LEU A 82 -3.71 -11.15 4.04
CA LEU A 82 -2.39 -11.02 4.62
C LEU A 82 -1.63 -12.34 4.46
N GLY A 83 -0.47 -12.29 3.81
CA GLY A 83 0.35 -13.45 3.49
C GLY A 83 0.23 -13.92 2.03
N PRO A 84 0.85 -15.06 1.69
CA PRO A 84 1.56 -15.96 2.60
C PRO A 84 2.83 -15.36 3.23
N ALA A 85 3.03 -15.55 4.53
CA ALA A 85 4.24 -15.15 5.26
C ALA A 85 4.45 -16.07 6.49
N SER A 86 5.70 -16.22 6.95
CA SER A 86 6.02 -17.04 8.13
C SER A 86 6.02 -16.25 9.45
N ASN A 87 6.08 -14.92 9.37
CA ASN A 87 5.98 -14.00 10.51
C ASN A 87 4.54 -13.48 10.69
N PRO A 88 4.23 -12.90 11.86
CA PRO A 88 3.00 -12.17 12.04
C PRO A 88 2.96 -10.90 11.19
N LEU A 89 1.75 -10.48 10.82
CA LEU A 89 1.48 -9.23 10.10
C LEU A 89 0.33 -8.48 10.78
N TRP A 90 0.43 -7.16 10.79
CA TRP A 90 -0.65 -6.28 11.22
C TRP A 90 -1.04 -5.37 10.07
N ALA A 91 -2.33 -5.32 9.77
CA ALA A 91 -2.88 -4.31 8.89
C ALA A 91 -3.88 -3.44 9.64
N GLU A 92 -3.81 -2.13 9.41
CA GLU A 92 -4.75 -1.16 9.95
C GLU A 92 -5.53 -0.54 8.78
N VAL A 93 -6.85 -0.40 8.90
CA VAL A 93 -7.69 0.33 7.94
C VAL A 93 -8.63 1.25 8.73
N GLY A 94 -8.32 2.55 8.75
CA GLY A 94 -8.97 3.48 9.67
C GLY A 94 -8.73 3.04 11.13
N ASP A 95 -9.81 2.79 11.87
CA ASP A 95 -9.76 2.33 13.27
C ASP A 95 -9.72 0.80 13.40
N MET A 96 -9.83 0.06 12.30
CA MET A 96 -9.81 -1.40 12.31
C MET A 96 -8.38 -1.93 12.32
N VAL A 97 -8.15 -2.99 13.08
CA VAL A 97 -6.88 -3.73 13.12
C VAL A 97 -7.13 -5.18 12.72
N PHE A 98 -6.36 -5.67 11.77
CA PHE A 98 -6.36 -7.05 11.29
C PHE A 98 -5.01 -7.67 11.63
N TYR A 99 -5.02 -8.83 12.27
CA TYR A 99 -3.81 -9.50 12.73
C TYR A 99 -3.72 -10.90 12.16
N LYS A 100 -2.70 -11.14 11.35
CA LYS A 100 -2.36 -12.46 10.85
C LYS A 100 -1.30 -13.09 11.74
N SER A 101 -1.58 -14.28 12.25
CA SER A 101 -0.72 -14.96 13.20
C SER A 101 0.47 -15.68 12.53
N GLN A 102 1.42 -16.17 13.31
CA GLN A 102 2.55 -16.97 12.78
C GLN A 102 2.12 -18.41 12.43
N GLU A 103 1.10 -18.92 13.09
CA GLU A 103 0.60 -20.30 12.95
C GLU A 103 -0.12 -20.53 11.61
N ARG A 104 -0.59 -19.45 10.97
CA ARG A 104 -1.24 -19.49 9.66
C ARG A 104 -0.33 -18.86 8.62
N SER A 105 -0.27 -19.45 7.43
CA SER A 105 0.51 -18.87 6.33
C SER A 105 -0.18 -17.62 5.77
N GLU A 106 -1.50 -17.67 5.61
CA GLU A 106 -2.34 -16.61 5.08
C GLU A 106 -3.59 -16.45 5.95
N GLU A 107 -4.08 -15.21 6.07
CA GLU A 107 -5.40 -14.90 6.64
C GLU A 107 -6.14 -13.89 5.76
N CYS A 108 -7.46 -14.06 5.67
CA CYS A 108 -8.33 -13.16 4.93
C CYS A 108 -9.37 -12.53 5.85
N TYR A 109 -9.73 -11.29 5.54
CA TYR A 109 -10.73 -10.53 6.27
C TYR A 109 -11.63 -9.84 5.27
N TYR A 110 -12.92 -9.81 5.59
CA TYR A 110 -13.89 -9.08 4.81
C TYR A 110 -14.52 -8.03 5.69
N PHE A 111 -14.67 -6.83 5.17
CA PHE A 111 -15.21 -5.70 5.91
C PHE A 111 -15.88 -4.73 4.95
N ASP A 112 -16.78 -3.94 5.50
CA ASP A 112 -17.59 -2.99 4.75
C ASP A 112 -17.17 -1.56 5.10
N LEU A 113 -16.80 -0.76 4.10
CA LEU A 113 -16.47 0.67 4.26
C LEU A 113 -17.56 1.54 3.66
N ARG A 114 -17.74 2.73 4.23
CA ARG A 114 -18.53 3.80 3.58
C ARG A 114 -17.64 4.55 2.60
N PRO A 115 -18.21 5.32 1.67
CA PRO A 115 -17.45 6.31 0.91
C PRO A 115 -16.75 7.32 1.82
N GLY A 116 -15.46 7.55 1.59
CA GLY A 116 -14.60 8.35 2.45
C GLY A 116 -13.12 7.99 2.30
N GLU A 117 -12.28 8.62 3.11
CA GLU A 117 -10.83 8.40 3.10
C GLU A 117 -10.40 7.59 4.32
N TYR A 118 -9.63 6.53 4.10
CA TYR A 118 -9.18 5.62 5.16
C TYR A 118 -7.65 5.47 5.10
N PRO A 119 -6.90 5.86 6.16
CA PRO A 119 -5.49 5.52 6.24
C PRO A 119 -5.36 4.00 6.37
N VAL A 120 -4.45 3.43 5.59
CA VAL A 120 -4.09 2.03 5.62
C VAL A 120 -2.63 1.89 6.02
N ARG A 121 -2.34 0.96 6.93
CA ARG A 121 -0.96 0.60 7.28
C ARG A 121 -0.78 -0.90 7.23
N LEU A 122 0.38 -1.34 6.77
CA LEU A 122 0.86 -2.71 6.92
C LEU A 122 2.16 -2.68 7.72
N ARG A 123 2.22 -3.51 8.75
CA ARG A 123 3.38 -3.68 9.63
C ARG A 123 3.81 -5.14 9.63
N ALA A 124 5.12 -5.35 9.56
CA ALA A 124 5.77 -6.62 9.80
C ALA A 124 6.95 -6.42 10.73
N GLU A 125 7.21 -7.36 11.64
CA GLU A 125 8.43 -7.35 12.44
C GLU A 125 8.84 -8.80 12.74
N SER A 126 10.12 -9.08 12.53
CA SER A 126 10.70 -10.38 12.83
C SER A 126 12.22 -10.24 13.02
N PRO A 127 12.79 -10.73 14.14
CA PRO A 127 14.23 -10.67 14.39
C PRO A 127 15.10 -11.44 13.40
N ARG A 128 14.51 -12.26 12.52
CA ARG A 128 15.25 -13.09 11.54
C ARG A 128 15.08 -12.63 10.10
N GLY A 129 14.42 -11.50 9.88
CA GLY A 129 13.86 -11.15 8.57
C GLY A 129 12.35 -11.40 8.54
N PHE A 130 11.63 -10.59 7.78
CA PHE A 130 10.18 -10.72 7.58
C PHE A 130 9.87 -11.05 6.11
N GLY A 131 8.81 -11.80 5.86
CA GLY A 131 8.06 -11.75 4.61
C GLY A 131 6.77 -10.93 4.82
N ALA A 132 6.32 -10.23 3.80
CA ALA A 132 5.09 -9.45 3.90
C ALA A 132 4.38 -9.40 2.54
N ARG A 133 3.13 -9.84 2.52
CA ARG A 133 2.24 -9.70 1.38
C ARG A 133 0.89 -9.23 1.85
N MET A 134 0.33 -8.28 1.11
CA MET A 134 -0.99 -7.75 1.34
C MET A 134 -1.67 -7.52 0.01
N SER A 135 -2.89 -8.03 -0.13
CA SER A 135 -3.79 -7.64 -1.22
C SER A 135 -5.08 -7.10 -0.65
N LEU A 136 -5.58 -6.03 -1.26
CA LEU A 136 -6.88 -5.45 -0.95
C LEU A 136 -7.70 -5.42 -2.25
N SER A 137 -8.90 -5.99 -2.23
CA SER A 137 -9.81 -5.98 -3.38
C SER A 137 -11.18 -5.45 -2.97
N GLU A 138 -11.78 -4.61 -3.82
CA GLU A 138 -13.17 -4.13 -3.70
C GLU A 138 -14.11 -5.12 -4.38
N TYR A 139 -15.24 -5.43 -3.77
CA TYR A 139 -16.32 -6.17 -4.43
C TYR A 139 -17.29 -5.21 -5.12
N GLY A 140 -17.53 -5.44 -6.41
CA GLY A 140 -18.53 -4.75 -7.22
C GLY A 140 -19.86 -5.45 -7.23
N ASP A 141 -20.81 -5.00 -6.41
CA ASP A 141 -22.13 -5.62 -6.26
C ASP A 141 -22.89 -5.76 -7.59
N SER A 142 -22.83 -4.73 -8.45
CA SER A 142 -23.52 -4.71 -9.75
C SER A 142 -22.86 -5.64 -10.77
N ALA A 143 -21.53 -5.58 -10.90
CA ALA A 143 -20.76 -6.40 -11.83
C ALA A 143 -20.50 -7.83 -11.33
N ARG A 144 -20.76 -8.11 -10.05
CA ARG A 144 -20.39 -9.34 -9.33
C ARG A 144 -18.92 -9.70 -9.52
N SER A 145 -18.06 -8.70 -9.45
CA SER A 145 -16.63 -8.80 -9.78
C SER A 145 -15.76 -8.23 -8.67
N TRP A 146 -14.55 -8.76 -8.54
CA TRP A 146 -13.56 -8.27 -7.59
C TRP A 146 -12.55 -7.39 -8.31
N TYR A 147 -12.37 -6.16 -7.83
CA TYR A 147 -11.42 -5.19 -8.35
C TYR A 147 -10.21 -5.14 -7.44
N ASP A 148 -9.04 -5.51 -7.96
CA ASP A 148 -7.79 -5.35 -7.22
C ASP A 148 -7.55 -3.88 -6.94
N THR A 149 -7.50 -3.50 -5.67
CA THR A 149 -7.40 -2.10 -5.24
C THR A 149 -5.98 -1.76 -4.83
N PHE A 150 -5.30 -2.70 -4.17
CA PHE A 150 -3.91 -2.53 -3.76
C PHE A 150 -3.22 -3.88 -3.65
N TYR A 151 -1.91 -3.88 -3.93
CA TYR A 151 -1.07 -5.05 -3.74
C TYR A 151 0.34 -4.64 -3.28
N PHE A 152 0.84 -5.36 -2.28
CA PHE A 152 2.21 -5.33 -1.81
C PHE A 152 2.73 -6.75 -1.65
N ASP A 153 3.99 -6.96 -2.06
CA ASP A 153 4.69 -8.22 -1.84
C ASP A 153 6.18 -7.93 -1.65
N CYS A 154 6.72 -8.41 -0.54
CA CYS A 154 8.14 -8.52 -0.32
C CYS A 154 8.45 -9.87 0.32
N GLY A 155 9.20 -10.69 -0.42
CA GLY A 155 9.68 -11.96 0.08
C GLY A 155 8.59 -12.98 0.38
N SER A 156 7.43 -12.98 -0.28
CA SER A 156 6.42 -14.03 -0.04
C SER A 156 6.75 -15.34 -0.80
N PRO A 157 6.87 -16.53 -0.16
CA PRO A 157 6.69 -16.82 1.28
C PRO A 157 7.99 -16.83 2.12
N GLY A 158 9.14 -16.46 1.54
CA GLY A 158 10.44 -16.37 2.23
C GLY A 158 10.66 -15.07 3.05
N ASP A 159 11.90 -14.58 3.04
CA ASP A 159 12.28 -13.33 3.69
C ASP A 159 12.48 -12.22 2.64
N CYS A 160 11.95 -11.04 2.96
CA CYS A 160 12.09 -9.81 2.21
C CYS A 160 13.57 -9.43 2.08
N ARG A 161 13.98 -9.07 0.86
CA ARG A 161 15.30 -8.46 0.59
C ARG A 161 15.09 -7.00 0.20
N ASP A 162 16.11 -6.17 0.38
CA ASP A 162 16.04 -4.76 -0.05
C ASP A 162 15.70 -4.65 -1.54
N THR A 163 16.28 -5.53 -2.36
CA THR A 163 16.01 -5.57 -3.79
C THR A 163 14.54 -5.87 -4.10
N ASP A 164 13.86 -6.67 -3.27
CA ASP A 164 12.44 -6.98 -3.48
C ASP A 164 11.57 -5.73 -3.19
N LEU A 165 11.96 -4.89 -2.20
CA LEU A 165 11.31 -3.61 -1.92
C LEU A 165 11.56 -2.59 -3.03
N GLU A 166 12.79 -2.50 -3.53
CA GLU A 166 13.16 -1.64 -4.65
C GLU A 166 12.43 -2.05 -5.93
N ASP A 167 12.38 -3.33 -6.25
CA ASP A 167 11.66 -3.87 -7.41
C ASP A 167 10.16 -3.60 -7.31
N TRP A 168 9.57 -3.75 -6.12
CA TRP A 168 8.17 -3.41 -5.91
C TRP A 168 7.91 -1.90 -6.08
N ASP A 169 8.74 -1.03 -5.49
CA ASP A 169 8.63 0.43 -5.64
C ASP A 169 8.78 0.86 -7.12
N LEU A 170 9.72 0.26 -7.86
CA LEU A 170 9.85 0.46 -9.30
C LEU A 170 8.58 0.03 -10.03
N SER A 171 8.02 -1.13 -9.71
CA SER A 171 6.79 -1.62 -10.35
C SER A 171 5.58 -0.70 -10.12
N VAL A 172 5.49 -0.09 -8.93
CA VAL A 172 4.44 0.87 -8.57
C VAL A 172 4.58 2.14 -9.44
N ARG A 173 5.82 2.62 -9.60
CA ARG A 173 6.14 3.82 -10.41
C ARG A 173 5.91 3.58 -11.89
N GLU A 174 6.32 2.44 -12.43
CA GLU A 174 6.14 2.06 -13.84
C GLU A 174 4.66 1.94 -14.21
N ARG A 175 3.83 1.43 -13.29
CA ARG A 175 2.38 1.40 -13.46
C ARG A 175 1.74 2.80 -13.43
N LYS A 176 2.53 3.86 -13.21
CA LYS A 176 2.07 5.25 -13.06
C LYS A 176 0.99 5.39 -11.97
N GLY A 177 1.12 4.61 -10.89
CA GLY A 177 0.12 4.60 -9.82
C GLY A 177 -1.17 3.84 -10.15
N ARG A 178 -1.24 3.10 -11.27
CA ARG A 178 -2.30 2.11 -11.56
C ARG A 178 -2.10 0.86 -10.70
N LEU A 179 -2.16 1.06 -9.39
CA LEU A 179 -2.16 0.02 -8.35
C LEU A 179 -3.53 -0.62 -8.17
N HIS A 180 -4.55 -0.02 -8.78
CA HIS A 180 -5.93 -0.42 -8.71
C HIS A 180 -6.46 -0.73 -10.11
N ASP A 181 -7.45 -1.61 -10.17
CA ASP A 181 -8.26 -1.87 -11.35
C ASP A 181 -9.04 -0.59 -11.72
N PRO A 182 -8.99 -0.15 -13.00
CA PRO A 182 -9.64 1.08 -13.43
C PRO A 182 -11.17 1.04 -13.35
N CYS A 183 -11.79 -0.15 -13.34
CA CYS A 183 -13.24 -0.30 -13.16
C CYS A 183 -13.68 -0.18 -11.69
N GLY A 184 -12.75 -0.32 -10.74
CA GLY A 184 -13.02 -0.16 -9.32
C GLY A 184 -13.42 1.28 -8.96
N SER A 185 -14.00 1.45 -7.77
CA SER A 185 -14.39 2.77 -7.28
C SER A 185 -13.53 3.24 -6.11
N THR A 186 -12.32 2.70 -6.02
CA THR A 186 -11.38 2.98 -4.94
C THR A 186 -10.03 3.37 -5.51
N LYS A 187 -9.46 4.47 -5.02
CA LYS A 187 -8.11 4.93 -5.40
C LYS A 187 -7.15 4.86 -4.22
N VAL A 188 -5.90 4.56 -4.52
CA VAL A 188 -4.80 4.59 -3.55
C VAL A 188 -3.99 5.86 -3.76
N ARG A 189 -3.73 6.60 -2.67
CA ARG A 189 -2.90 7.81 -2.68
C ARG A 189 -1.93 7.82 -1.49
N SER A 190 -0.95 8.72 -1.55
CA SER A 190 0.01 8.96 -0.45
C SER A 190 0.76 7.70 0.01
N LEU A 191 1.20 6.87 -0.95
CA LEU A 191 1.96 5.66 -0.65
C LEU A 191 3.34 6.04 -0.10
N GLU A 192 3.65 5.53 1.08
CA GLU A 192 4.93 5.68 1.76
C GLU A 192 5.34 4.36 2.40
N TRP A 193 6.64 4.09 2.48
CA TRP A 193 7.15 2.92 3.19
C TRP A 193 8.47 3.24 3.88
N MET A 194 8.71 2.54 4.99
CA MET A 194 9.95 2.57 5.75
C MET A 194 10.23 1.15 6.26
N HIS A 195 11.50 0.83 6.40
CA HIS A 195 11.96 -0.46 6.91
C HIS A 195 13.14 -0.28 7.86
N GLY A 196 13.28 -1.18 8.82
CA GLY A 196 14.39 -1.21 9.76
C GLY A 196 15.41 -2.30 9.42
N ARG A 197 16.60 -2.16 10.00
CA ARG A 197 17.66 -3.16 9.95
C ARG A 197 18.50 -3.13 11.22
N LEU A 198 18.86 -4.30 11.74
CA LEU A 198 19.87 -4.46 12.80
C LEU A 198 21.28 -4.55 12.17
N GLN A 199 22.31 -4.03 12.86
CA GLN A 199 23.64 -3.75 12.29
C GLN A 199 24.38 -4.94 11.63
N ASP A 200 23.95 -6.18 11.83
CA ASP A 200 24.57 -7.38 11.26
C ASP A 200 23.59 -8.28 10.46
N GLN A 201 22.44 -7.75 10.02
CA GLN A 201 21.44 -8.53 9.28
C GLN A 201 21.44 -8.28 7.77
N VAL A 202 21.27 -9.38 7.02
CA VAL A 202 21.11 -9.37 5.56
C VAL A 202 19.70 -8.97 5.13
N HIS A 203 18.71 -9.24 5.99
CA HIS A 203 17.30 -8.94 5.73
C HIS A 203 16.82 -7.78 6.61
N PRO A 204 15.89 -6.94 6.12
CA PRO A 204 15.15 -6.01 6.96
C PRO A 204 14.41 -6.74 8.09
N ASP A 205 14.43 -6.17 9.30
CA ASP A 205 13.81 -6.80 10.49
C ASP A 205 12.40 -6.27 10.78
N SER A 206 12.02 -5.18 10.12
CA SER A 206 10.75 -4.48 10.32
C SER A 206 10.32 -3.70 9.08
N LEU A 207 9.01 -3.61 8.89
CA LEU A 207 8.34 -2.87 7.81
C LEU A 207 7.24 -1.99 8.39
N GLN A 208 7.12 -0.80 7.84
CA GLN A 208 5.89 -0.01 7.88
C GLN A 208 5.61 0.54 6.49
N LEU A 209 4.50 0.08 5.91
CA LEU A 209 3.93 0.60 4.68
C LEU A 209 2.66 1.38 5.04
N GLY A 210 2.48 2.55 4.44
CA GLY A 210 1.34 3.43 4.66
C GLY A 210 0.77 3.94 3.34
N PHE A 211 -0.54 4.05 3.24
CA PHE A 211 -1.23 4.74 2.15
C PHE A 211 -2.62 5.20 2.59
N VAL A 212 -3.33 5.92 1.73
CA VAL A 212 -4.73 6.28 1.93
C VAL A 212 -5.58 5.62 0.86
N LEU A 213 -6.65 4.98 1.31
CA LEU A 213 -7.72 4.42 0.49
C LEU A 213 -8.82 5.49 0.34
N ASP A 214 -9.04 5.98 -0.88
CA ASP A 214 -10.12 6.93 -1.20
C ASP A 214 -11.27 6.16 -1.86
N VAL A 215 -12.36 5.99 -1.10
CA VAL A 215 -13.53 5.18 -1.46
C VAL A 215 -14.62 6.09 -2.01
N TYR A 216 -14.90 5.99 -3.30
CA TYR A 216 -15.90 6.83 -3.96
C TYR A 216 -17.32 6.29 -3.79
N ARG A 217 -18.33 7.16 -4.01
CA ARG A 217 -19.75 6.77 -4.01
C ARG A 217 -20.18 6.01 -5.28
N PHE A 218 -19.36 6.08 -6.32
CA PHE A 218 -19.60 5.44 -7.60
C PHE A 218 -19.75 3.92 -7.43
N ILE A 219 -20.68 3.31 -8.17
CA ILE A 219 -20.91 1.87 -8.16
C ILE A 219 -20.30 1.30 -9.44
N PRO A 220 -19.27 0.43 -9.35
CA PRO A 220 -18.70 -0.22 -10.52
C PRO A 220 -19.73 -1.05 -11.29
N GLU A 221 -19.96 -0.71 -12.56
CA GLU A 221 -20.92 -1.39 -13.44
C GLU A 221 -20.26 -2.41 -14.37
N HIS A 222 -18.97 -2.25 -14.64
CA HIS A 222 -18.18 -3.09 -15.55
C HIS A 222 -17.34 -4.09 -14.76
N PRO A 223 -17.20 -5.35 -15.21
CA PRO A 223 -16.34 -6.33 -14.55
C PRO A 223 -14.86 -5.92 -14.59
N THR A 224 -14.06 -6.52 -13.70
CA THR A 224 -12.59 -6.36 -13.68
C THR A 224 -11.99 -6.54 -15.07
N GLY A 225 -11.08 -5.63 -15.45
CA GLY A 225 -10.37 -5.66 -16.73
C GLY A 225 -11.20 -5.34 -17.97
N ASP A 226 -12.45 -4.85 -17.84
CA ASP A 226 -13.24 -4.39 -18.98
C ASP A 226 -12.52 -3.25 -19.72
N PRO A 227 -12.26 -3.37 -21.04
CA PRO A 227 -11.64 -2.31 -21.83
C PRO A 227 -12.36 -0.96 -21.75
N ALA A 228 -13.66 -0.93 -21.48
CA ALA A 228 -14.43 0.31 -21.30
C ALA A 228 -13.90 1.19 -20.16
N CYS A 229 -13.22 0.61 -19.18
CA CYS A 229 -12.65 1.33 -18.05
C CYS A 229 -11.22 1.84 -18.33
N ALA A 230 -10.55 1.32 -19.36
CA ALA A 230 -9.13 1.60 -19.63
C ALA A 230 -8.86 3.08 -19.96
N ASP A 231 -9.86 3.77 -20.51
CA ASP A 231 -9.82 5.18 -20.90
C ASP A 231 -10.49 6.12 -19.88
N ALA A 232 -11.05 5.58 -18.80
CA ALA A 232 -11.82 6.34 -17.80
C ALA A 232 -10.96 6.99 -16.68
N ASN A 233 -9.63 6.79 -16.70
CA ASN A 233 -8.70 7.30 -15.68
C ASN A 233 -7.44 7.94 -16.28
#